data_AF-A0AAW6XYW7-F1
#
_entry.id   AF-A0AAW6XYW7-F1
#
_cell.length_a   1.000
_cell.length_b   1.000
_cell.length_c   1.000
_cell.angle_alpha   90.00
_cell.angle_beta   90.00
_cell.angle_gamma   90.00
#
_symmetry.space_group_name_H-M   'P 1'
#
loop_
_entity.id
_entity.type
_entity.pdbx_description
1 polymer ?
#
loop_
_entity_poly.entity_id
_entity_poly.type
_entity_poly.pdbx_seq_one_letter_code
_entity_poly.pdbx_strand_id
1 'polypeptide(L)'
;GRNVKAGGYVGEGIPFSRVRDELMKGVTLEGVAAINVVGAALHKLTERGVVREEEYPLCRFLYSVVAEDAPLDIPWDKFFADLV
;
A
#
# COMPACT_ATOMS: atom_id res chain seq x y z
N GLY A 1 6.24 -10.24 -12.79
CA GLY A 1 6.87 -10.56 -11.49
C GLY A 1 5.81 -10.82 -10.43
N ARG A 2 6.17 -11.43 -9.28
CA ARG A 2 5.21 -11.84 -8.24
C ARG A 2 4.35 -10.68 -7.69
N ASN A 3 4.97 -9.54 -7.38
CA ASN A 3 4.24 -8.34 -6.93
C ASN A 3 3.30 -7.76 -8.00
N VAL A 4 3.68 -7.81 -9.29
CA VAL A 4 2.82 -7.35 -10.39
C VAL A 4 1.56 -8.23 -10.50
N LYS A 5 1.71 -9.55 -10.33
CA LYS A 5 0.57 -10.46 -10.32
C LYS A 5 -0.39 -10.17 -9.15
N ALA A 6 0.15 -9.94 -7.95
CA ALA A 6 -0.65 -9.56 -6.79
C ALA A 6 -1.41 -8.24 -7.03
N GLY A 7 -0.74 -7.24 -7.60
CA GLY A 7 -1.37 -5.96 -7.96
C GLY A 7 -2.49 -6.11 -8.98
N GLY A 8 -2.37 -7.06 -9.93
CA GLY A 8 -3.43 -7.37 -10.90
C GLY A 8 -4.73 -7.82 -10.21
N TYR A 9 -4.66 -8.75 -9.27
CA TYR A 9 -5.84 -9.20 -8.52
C TYR A 9 -6.49 -8.08 -7.71
N VAL A 10 -5.67 -7.24 -7.06
CA VAL A 10 -6.19 -6.08 -6.33
C VAL A 10 -6.88 -5.09 -7.28
N GLY A 11 -6.34 -4.90 -8.50
CA GLY A 11 -6.97 -4.10 -9.55
C GLY A 11 -8.29 -4.67 -10.08
N GLU A 12 -8.53 -5.97 -9.93
CA GLU A 12 -9.83 -6.61 -10.19
C GLU A 12 -10.83 -6.42 -9.02
N GLY A 13 -10.45 -5.68 -7.98
CA GLY A 13 -11.28 -5.42 -6.79
C GLY A 13 -11.18 -6.50 -5.71
N ILE A 14 -10.19 -7.39 -5.79
CA ILE A 14 -9.98 -8.44 -4.79
C ILE A 14 -9.21 -7.86 -3.59
N PRO A 15 -9.74 -7.95 -2.35
CA PRO A 15 -9.02 -7.51 -1.15
C PRO A 15 -7.66 -8.19 -1.02
N PHE A 16 -6.65 -7.45 -0.57
CA PHE A 16 -5.28 -7.94 -0.54
C PHE A 16 -5.11 -9.15 0.39
N SER A 17 -5.84 -9.20 1.51
CA SER A 17 -5.89 -10.37 2.41
C SER A 17 -6.24 -11.65 1.65
N ARG A 18 -7.25 -11.61 0.77
CA ARG A 18 -7.62 -12.75 -0.08
C ARG A 18 -6.53 -13.10 -1.09
N VAL A 19 -5.88 -12.10 -1.67
CA VAL A 19 -4.74 -12.32 -2.57
C VAL A 19 -3.62 -13.07 -1.85
N ARG A 20 -3.27 -12.63 -0.64
CA ARG A 20 -2.19 -13.20 0.19
C ARG A 20 -2.53 -14.60 0.72
N ASP A 21 -3.73 -14.77 1.26
CA ASP A 21 -4.09 -15.94 2.08
C ASP A 21 -4.67 -17.08 1.24
N GLU A 22 -5.21 -16.78 0.05
CA GLU A 22 -5.81 -17.76 -0.85
C GLU A 22 -5.06 -17.84 -2.19
N LEU A 23 -5.07 -16.77 -2.99
CA LEU A 23 -4.66 -16.82 -4.41
C LEU A 23 -3.14 -16.96 -4.60
N MET A 24 -2.36 -16.44 -3.66
CA MET A 24 -0.90 -16.42 -3.70
C MET A 24 -0.30 -16.96 -2.40
N LYS A 25 -1.01 -17.86 -1.73
CA LYS A 25 -0.56 -18.50 -0.49
C LYS A 25 0.82 -19.14 -0.67
N GLY A 26 1.74 -18.83 0.24
CA GLY A 26 3.11 -19.34 0.23
C GLY A 26 4.04 -18.66 -0.77
N VAL A 27 3.56 -17.69 -1.55
CA VAL A 27 4.40 -16.88 -2.43
C VAL A 27 4.92 -15.68 -1.64
N THR A 28 6.25 -15.52 -1.58
CA THR A 28 6.84 -14.30 -1.03
C THR A 28 6.55 -13.11 -1.94
N LEU A 29 6.03 -12.04 -1.35
CA LEU A 29 5.76 -10.75 -1.99
C LEU A 29 6.64 -9.69 -1.32
N GLU A 30 7.88 -9.53 -1.79
CA GLU A 30 8.88 -8.70 -1.11
C GLU A 30 8.50 -7.21 -1.09
N GLY A 31 7.84 -6.72 -2.15
CA GLY A 31 7.36 -5.33 -2.20
C GLY A 31 6.28 -5.07 -1.15
N VAL A 32 5.39 -6.04 -0.95
CA VAL A 32 4.36 -6.02 0.09
C VAL A 32 5.00 -6.02 1.48
N ALA A 33 6.03 -6.84 1.68
CA ALA A 33 6.77 -6.86 2.95
C ALA A 33 7.42 -5.50 3.25
N ALA A 34 8.01 -4.86 2.24
CA ALA A 34 8.60 -3.52 2.37
C ALA A 34 7.54 -2.46 2.71
N ILE A 35 6.38 -2.47 2.04
CA ILE A 35 5.28 -1.54 2.32
C ILE A 35 4.74 -1.70 3.73
N ASN A 36 4.57 -2.93 4.23
CA ASN A 36 4.12 -3.17 5.61
C ASN A 36 5.09 -2.55 6.64
N VAL A 37 6.40 -2.69 6.43
CA VAL A 37 7.40 -2.13 7.34
C VAL A 37 7.43 -0.60 7.24
N VAL A 38 7.51 -0.05 6.03
CA VAL A 38 7.63 1.39 5.80
C VAL A 38 6.35 2.12 6.21
N GLY A 39 5.19 1.63 5.81
CA GLY A 39 3.89 2.23 6.14
C GLY A 39 3.63 2.24 7.64
N ALA A 40 3.86 1.12 8.34
CA ALA A 40 3.76 1.08 9.79
C ALA A 40 4.74 2.05 10.49
N ALA A 41 5.94 2.25 9.94
CA ALA A 41 6.90 3.23 10.45
C ALA A 41 6.41 4.68 10.25
N LEU A 42 5.77 4.99 9.12
CA LEU A 42 5.24 6.32 8.84
C LEU A 42 4.20 6.76 9.88
N HIS A 43 3.33 5.85 10.36
CA HIS A 43 2.40 6.17 11.45
C HIS A 43 3.13 6.63 12.72
N LYS A 44 4.12 5.86 13.16
CA LYS A 44 4.92 6.20 14.36
C LYS A 44 5.74 7.47 14.17
N LEU A 45 6.24 7.73 12.97
CA LEU A 45 6.99 8.96 12.66
C LEU A 45 6.07 10.18 12.66
N THR A 46 4.82 10.04 12.21
CA THR A 46 3.81 11.11 12.30
C THR A 46 3.40 11.40 13.74
N GLU A 47 3.15 10.37 14.57
CA GLU A 47 2.88 10.55 16.00
C GLU A 47 4.01 11.30 16.73
N ARG A 48 5.26 11.08 16.29
CA ARG A 48 6.45 11.76 16.81
C ARG A 48 6.69 13.14 16.21
N GLY A 49 5.86 13.61 15.28
CA GLY A 49 6.03 14.87 14.57
C GLY A 49 7.25 14.94 13.65
N VAL A 50 7.83 13.79 13.27
CA VAL A 50 9.01 13.73 12.39
C VAL A 50 8.63 13.94 10.92
N VAL A 51 7.43 13.48 10.54
CA VAL A 51 6.86 13.65 9.19
C VAL A 51 5.40 14.07 9.32
N ARG A 52 4.91 14.92 8.41
CA ARG A 52 3.51 15.33 8.35
C ARG A 52 2.62 14.21 7.79
N GLU A 53 1.31 14.34 8.01
CA GLU A 53 0.33 13.34 7.58
C GLU A 53 0.19 13.28 6.05
N GLU A 54 0.40 14.41 5.38
CA GLU A 54 0.31 14.55 3.93
C GLU A 54 1.58 14.07 3.21
N GLU A 55 2.69 13.89 3.94
CA GLU A 55 3.94 13.42 3.36
C GLU A 55 3.88 11.91 3.04
N TYR A 56 4.53 11.52 1.95
CA TYR A 56 4.58 10.15 1.43
C TYR A 56 3.20 9.55 1.07
N PRO A 57 2.35 10.27 0.33
CA PRO A 57 0.95 9.87 0.10
C PRO A 57 0.84 8.52 -0.63
N LEU A 58 1.76 8.22 -1.56
CA LEU A 58 1.81 6.92 -2.24
C LEU A 58 2.10 5.76 -1.27
N CYS A 59 3.09 5.89 -0.40
CA CYS A 59 3.44 4.84 0.57
C CYS A 59 2.30 4.58 1.56
N ARG A 60 1.63 5.65 2.03
CA ARG A 60 0.48 5.56 2.94
C ARG A 60 -0.71 4.87 2.27
N PHE A 61 -1.03 5.25 1.04
CA PHE A 61 -2.09 4.61 0.27
C PHE A 61 -1.79 3.13 -0.01
N LEU A 62 -0.57 2.79 -0.41
CA LEU A 62 -0.19 1.39 -0.62
C LEU A 62 -0.27 0.58 0.67
N TYR A 63 0.06 1.18 1.81
CA TYR A 63 -0.10 0.56 3.12
C TYR A 63 -1.57 0.30 3.46
N SER A 64 -2.47 1.27 3.25
CA SER A 64 -3.90 1.04 3.51
C SER A 64 -4.47 -0.07 2.63
N VAL A 65 -4.05 -0.18 1.37
CA VAL A 65 -4.48 -1.27 0.48
C VAL A 65 -3.96 -2.63 0.96
N VAL A 66 -2.68 -2.72 1.35
CA VAL A 66 -2.00 -3.98 1.67
C VAL A 66 -2.28 -4.47 3.10
N ALA A 67 -2.34 -3.55 4.06
CA ALA A 67 -2.45 -3.87 5.48
C ALA A 67 -3.90 -3.77 5.99
N GLU A 68 -4.74 -2.95 5.36
CA GLU A 68 -6.08 -2.60 5.85
C GLU A 68 -7.20 -2.98 4.85
N ASP A 69 -6.85 -3.64 3.74
CA ASP A 69 -7.77 -4.01 2.66
C ASP A 69 -8.57 -2.83 2.08
N ALA A 70 -7.99 -1.63 2.12
CA ALA A 70 -8.60 -0.47 1.49
C ALA A 70 -8.78 -0.71 -0.02
N PRO A 71 -9.88 -0.23 -0.63
CA PRO A 71 -10.07 -0.32 -2.07
C PRO A 71 -8.92 0.34 -2.85
N LEU A 72 -8.60 -0.23 -4.02
CA LEU A 72 -7.62 0.36 -4.94
C LEU A 72 -8.25 1.52 -5.74
N ASP A 73 -8.66 2.56 -5.03
CA ASP A 73 -9.11 3.84 -5.61
C ASP A 73 -7.99 4.87 -5.44
N ILE A 74 -7.16 5.00 -6.49
CA ILE A 74 -5.90 5.72 -6.39
C ILE A 74 -6.16 7.25 -6.36
N PRO A 75 -5.76 7.96 -5.28
CA PRO A 75 -5.95 9.41 -5.17
C PRO A 75 -4.85 10.16 -5.94
N TRP A 76 -4.97 10.18 -7.27
CA TRP A 76 -3.97 10.78 -8.16
C TRP A 76 -3.68 12.25 -7.87
N ASP A 77 -4.70 12.98 -7.43
CA ASP A 77 -4.64 14.38 -7.00
C ASP A 77 -3.64 14.58 -5.84
N LYS A 78 -3.59 13.65 -4.89
CA LYS A 78 -2.66 13.71 -3.76
C LYS A 78 -1.22 13.40 -4.15
N PHE A 79 -1.01 12.61 -5.20
CA PHE A 79 0.33 12.17 -5.60
C PHE A 79 1.03 13.19 -6.50
N PHE A 80 0.25 13.94 -7.26
CA PHE A 80 0.72 14.84 -8.30
C PHE A 80 0.22 16.27 -8.11
N ALA A 81 -0.10 16.65 -6.88
CA ALA A 81 -0.58 18.00 -6.52
C ALA A 81 0.33 19.12 -7.04
N ASP A 82 1.64 18.87 -7.14
CA ASP A 82 2.65 19.84 -7.57
C ASP A 82 2.96 19.80 -9.09
N LEU A 83 2.29 18.94 -9.86
CA LEU A 83 2.49 18.82 -11.32
C LEU A 83 1.47 19.63 -12.15
N VAL A 84 0.59 20.39 -11.51
CA VAL A 84 -0.45 21.22 -12.14
C VAL A 84 -0.11 22.71 -12.02
#